data_AF-A0A9D7Z2E4-F1
#
_entry.id   AF-A0A9D7Z2E4-F1
#
_cell.length_a   1.000
_cell.length_b   1.000
_cell.length_c   1.000
_cell.angle_alpha   90.00
_cell.angle_beta   90.00
_cell.angle_gamma   90.00
#
_symmetry.space_group_name_H-M   'P 1'
#
loop_
_entity.id
_entity.type
_entity.pdbx_description
1 polymer ?
#
loop_
_entity_poly.entity_id
_entity_poly.type
_entity_poly.pdbx_seq_one_letter_code
_entity_poly.pdbx_strand_id
1 'polypeptide(L)'
;MAISPLESPLYADLFGDPDTARHFEASAEIAAMVEVEIALATVQARLGVIAEAAAREIEAGLANGAPAPDDIRAGTAAAGVPVPALVAHLRIQLPEGADHLHFGATSQDIVDTGLMLRLQRVLQLFDARLAPDAHAGSAGGTASRDPMAGRTRGQVATPVTFGLRVANWTLPLARAPRPAGNAPRGNCPSSLAAPRAICRRWGRMGAPSPRRSPKSWGLLPLRPGWRSAGR
;
A
#
# COMPACT_ATOMS: atom_id res chain seq x y z
N MET A 1 16.64 22.99 8.70
CA MET A 1 17.37 21.80 9.19
C MET A 1 16.49 20.60 8.92
N ALA A 2 17.01 19.53 8.33
CA ALA A 2 16.21 18.31 8.10
C ALA A 2 15.80 17.70 9.44
N ILE A 3 14.56 17.21 9.53
CA ILE A 3 14.03 16.55 10.73
C ILE A 3 14.55 15.11 10.80
N SER A 4 14.72 14.46 9.65
CA SER A 4 15.22 13.08 9.52
C SER A 4 16.60 13.02 8.84
N PRO A 5 17.53 12.15 9.29
CA PRO A 5 18.76 11.87 8.56
C PRO A 5 18.51 11.33 7.14
N LEU A 6 17.35 10.70 6.91
CA LEU A 6 16.94 10.15 5.62
C LEU A 6 16.74 11.24 4.55
N GLU A 7 16.49 12.48 4.98
CA GLU A 7 16.23 13.64 4.12
C GLU A 7 17.36 14.68 4.20
N SER A 8 18.39 14.40 4.99
CA SER A 8 19.51 15.33 5.20
C SER A 8 20.42 15.33 3.98
N PRO A 9 20.77 16.50 3.41
CA PRO A 9 21.74 16.57 2.31
C PRO A 9 23.15 16.10 2.72
N LEU A 10 23.42 15.96 4.02
CA LEU A 10 24.70 15.46 4.53
C LEU A 10 24.70 13.96 4.83
N TYR A 11 23.53 13.36 5.07
CA TYR A 11 23.43 11.98 5.60
C TYR A 11 22.56 11.04 4.77
N ALA A 12 21.80 11.56 3.81
CA ALA A 12 20.90 10.76 2.98
C ALA A 12 21.65 9.73 2.13
N ASP A 13 22.88 9.99 1.70
CA ASP A 13 23.68 9.01 0.95
C ASP A 13 24.12 7.80 1.81
N LEU A 14 24.14 7.96 3.14
CA LEU A 14 24.51 6.89 4.08
C LEU A 14 23.30 6.13 4.63
N PHE A 15 22.20 6.83 4.90
CA PHE A 15 21.02 6.24 5.57
C PHE A 15 19.75 6.24 4.73
N GLY A 16 19.70 7.08 3.70
CA GLY A 16 18.53 7.24 2.84
C GLY A 16 18.39 6.11 1.83
N ASP A 17 17.21 6.05 1.24
CA ASP A 17 16.87 5.09 0.19
C ASP A 17 15.89 5.75 -0.79
N PRO A 18 16.39 6.38 -1.87
CA PRO A 18 15.57 7.12 -2.81
C PRO A 18 14.43 6.29 -3.43
N ASP A 19 14.68 5.00 -3.69
CA ASP A 19 13.65 4.11 -4.28
C ASP A 19 12.51 3.80 -3.30
N THR A 20 12.79 3.81 -2.00
CA THR A 20 11.75 3.65 -0.97
C THR A 20 11.08 5.00 -0.70
N ALA A 21 11.87 6.08 -0.60
CA ALA A 21 11.40 7.42 -0.29
C ALA A 21 10.36 7.92 -1.30
N ARG A 22 10.55 7.66 -2.61
CA ARG A 22 9.58 8.04 -3.66
C ARG A 22 8.16 7.51 -3.42
N HIS A 23 7.99 6.40 -2.68
CA HIS A 23 6.68 5.85 -2.35
C HIS A 23 5.99 6.57 -1.18
N PHE A 24 6.73 7.41 -0.44
CA PHE A 24 6.21 8.21 0.68
C PHE A 24 6.12 9.71 0.35
N GLU A 25 6.50 10.12 -0.86
CA GLU A 25 6.25 11.47 -1.35
C GLU A 25 4.75 11.76 -1.45
N ALA A 26 4.39 13.04 -1.29
CA ALA A 26 3.00 13.49 -1.38
C ALA A 26 2.38 13.19 -2.75
N SER A 27 3.15 13.30 -3.83
CA SER A 27 2.74 12.93 -5.19
C SER A 27 2.34 11.45 -5.28
N ALA A 28 3.15 10.56 -4.71
CA ALA A 28 2.87 9.12 -4.67
C ALA A 28 1.67 8.79 -3.80
N GLU A 29 1.47 9.50 -2.69
CA GLU A 29 0.27 9.39 -1.86
C GLU A 29 -1.00 9.73 -2.65
N ILE A 30 -1.01 10.87 -3.33
CA ILE A 30 -2.16 11.33 -4.11
C ILE A 30 -2.41 10.38 -5.28
N ALA A 31 -1.37 9.96 -6.00
CA ALA A 31 -1.50 9.00 -7.10
C ALA A 31 -2.11 7.67 -6.62
N ALA A 32 -1.70 7.16 -5.46
CA ALA A 32 -2.29 5.96 -4.89
C ALA A 32 -3.76 6.17 -4.48
N MET A 33 -4.14 7.35 -3.96
CA MET A 33 -5.54 7.66 -3.66
C MET A 33 -6.40 7.71 -4.94
N VAL A 34 -5.89 8.27 -6.03
CA VAL A 34 -6.57 8.27 -7.35
C VAL A 34 -6.76 6.85 -7.88
N GLU A 35 -5.75 6.00 -7.77
CA GLU A 35 -5.83 4.58 -8.14
C GLU A 35 -6.94 3.85 -7.36
N VAL A 36 -7.14 4.19 -6.09
CA VAL A 36 -8.21 3.63 -5.26
C VAL A 36 -9.59 4.10 -5.72
N GLU A 37 -9.75 5.38 -6.07
CA GLU A 37 -11.01 5.93 -6.58
C GLU A 37 -11.42 5.28 -7.92
N ILE A 38 -10.46 5.11 -8.84
CA ILE A 38 -10.67 4.40 -10.11
C ILE A 38 -11.11 2.95 -9.82
N ALA A 39 -10.35 2.23 -8.99
CA ALA A 39 -10.66 0.84 -8.66
C ALA A 39 -12.03 0.69 -7.97
N LEU A 40 -12.40 1.64 -7.11
CA LEU A 40 -13.71 1.70 -6.47
C LEU A 40 -14.83 1.80 -7.51
N ALA A 41 -14.74 2.76 -8.44
CA ALA A 41 -15.71 2.94 -9.51
C ALA A 41 -15.81 1.69 -10.41
N THR A 42 -14.67 1.11 -10.82
CA THR A 42 -14.63 -0.12 -11.63
C THR A 42 -15.35 -1.28 -10.91
N VAL A 43 -15.10 -1.46 -9.62
CA VAL A 43 -15.76 -2.52 -8.83
C VAL A 43 -17.26 -2.24 -8.68
N GLN A 44 -17.65 -0.99 -8.44
CA GLN A 44 -19.05 -0.61 -8.31
C GLN A 44 -19.84 -0.84 -9.59
N ALA A 45 -19.26 -0.55 -10.76
CA ALA A 45 -19.89 -0.87 -12.05
C ALA A 45 -20.04 -2.39 -12.25
N ARG A 46 -19.01 -3.18 -11.95
CA ARG A 46 -19.09 -4.65 -12.01
C ARG A 46 -20.17 -5.24 -11.11
N LEU A 47 -20.52 -4.56 -10.02
CA LEU A 47 -21.58 -4.94 -9.09
C LEU A 47 -22.94 -4.31 -9.43
N GLY A 48 -23.05 -3.53 -10.51
CA GLY A 48 -24.27 -2.84 -10.92
C GLY A 48 -24.70 -1.70 -9.99
N VAL A 49 -23.78 -1.17 -9.17
CA VAL A 49 -24.06 -0.06 -8.24
C VAL A 49 -24.08 1.28 -8.97
N ILE A 50 -23.16 1.46 -9.93
CA ILE A 50 -23.10 2.62 -10.82
C ILE A 50 -23.14 2.16 -12.28
N ALA A 51 -23.49 3.05 -13.20
CA ALA A 51 -23.48 2.72 -14.62
C ALA A 51 -22.06 2.44 -15.13
N GLU A 52 -21.91 1.44 -16.02
CA GLU A 52 -20.61 1.13 -16.64
C GLU A 52 -20.02 2.31 -17.43
N ALA A 53 -20.87 3.18 -17.98
CA ALA A 53 -20.44 4.40 -18.67
C ALA A 53 -19.74 5.37 -17.70
N ALA A 54 -20.30 5.60 -16.52
CA ALA A 54 -19.71 6.46 -15.50
C ALA A 54 -18.37 5.91 -14.98
N ALA A 55 -18.26 4.60 -14.75
CA ALA A 55 -16.99 4.00 -14.35
C ALA A 55 -15.90 4.11 -15.43
N ARG A 56 -16.27 3.94 -16.71
CA ARG A 56 -15.34 4.11 -17.83
C ARG A 56 -14.86 5.55 -17.97
N GLU A 57 -15.74 6.53 -17.74
CA GLU A 57 -15.36 7.94 -17.73
C GLU A 57 -14.44 8.26 -16.56
N ILE A 58 -14.71 7.77 -15.35
CA ILE A 58 -13.82 7.93 -14.20
C ILE A 58 -12.44 7.34 -14.50
N GLU A 59 -12.39 6.13 -15.02
CA GLU A 59 -11.13 5.48 -15.39
C GLU A 59 -10.37 6.26 -16.46
N ALA A 60 -11.04 6.66 -17.55
CA ALA A 60 -10.40 7.39 -18.64
C ALA A 60 -9.99 8.83 -18.26
N GLY A 61 -10.85 9.55 -17.54
CA GLY A 61 -10.61 10.92 -17.11
C GLY A 61 -9.47 11.04 -16.11
N LEU A 62 -9.32 10.05 -15.23
CA LEU A 62 -8.31 10.04 -14.18
C LEU A 62 -7.04 9.26 -14.54
N ALA A 63 -7.01 8.57 -15.69
CA ALA A 63 -5.84 7.82 -16.16
C ALA A 63 -4.60 8.71 -16.37
N ASN A 64 -4.80 9.98 -16.73
CA ASN A 64 -3.74 10.89 -17.14
C ASN A 64 -3.17 11.78 -16.03
N GLY A 65 -3.62 11.62 -14.79
CA GLY A 65 -2.86 12.18 -13.68
C GLY A 65 -3.63 12.45 -12.39
N ALA A 66 -2.86 12.38 -11.31
CA ALA A 66 -3.22 12.94 -10.02
C ALA A 66 -2.89 14.45 -9.98
N PRO A 67 -3.65 15.25 -9.21
CA PRO A 67 -3.28 16.65 -8.96
C PRO A 67 -1.91 16.75 -8.29
N ALA A 68 -1.24 17.88 -8.47
CA ALA A 68 -0.03 18.17 -7.71
C ALA A 68 -0.38 18.36 -6.22
N PRO A 69 0.55 18.07 -5.29
CA PRO A 69 0.29 18.29 -3.86
C PRO A 69 -0.15 19.71 -3.51
N ASP A 70 0.37 20.71 -4.24
CA ASP A 70 0.01 22.11 -4.03
C ASP A 70 -1.45 22.42 -4.39
N ASP A 71 -2.04 21.72 -5.37
CA ASP A 71 -3.41 21.96 -5.82
C ASP A 71 -4.45 21.64 -4.74
N ILE A 72 -4.14 20.69 -3.85
CA ILE A 72 -5.05 20.24 -2.78
C ILE A 72 -4.61 20.69 -1.38
N ARG A 73 -3.48 21.40 -1.27
CA ARG A 73 -2.85 21.79 0.01
C ARG A 73 -3.80 22.61 0.89
N ALA A 74 -4.41 23.66 0.34
CA ALA A 74 -5.29 24.55 1.09
C ALA A 74 -6.55 23.82 1.59
N GLY A 75 -7.17 23.01 0.74
CA GLY A 75 -8.33 22.20 1.12
C GLY A 75 -7.99 21.14 2.16
N THR A 76 -6.80 20.55 2.08
CA THR A 76 -6.29 19.62 3.09
C THR A 76 -6.15 20.30 4.45
N ALA A 77 -5.57 21.50 4.49
CA ALA A 77 -5.42 22.28 5.72
C ALA A 77 -6.78 22.64 6.35
N ALA A 78 -7.78 22.96 5.54
CA ALA A 78 -9.12 23.30 6.02
C ALA A 78 -9.91 22.08 6.53
N ALA A 79 -9.79 20.93 5.85
CA ALA A 79 -10.56 19.72 6.18
C ALA A 79 -9.86 18.81 7.20
N GLY A 80 -8.56 19.00 7.45
CA GLY A 80 -7.73 18.13 8.30
C GLY A 80 -7.36 16.78 7.64
N VAL A 81 -7.84 16.51 6.42
CA VAL A 81 -7.56 15.32 5.62
C VAL A 81 -7.57 15.68 4.13
N PRO A 82 -6.80 15.00 3.26
CA PRO A 82 -6.64 15.40 1.86
C PRO A 82 -7.81 15.03 0.95
N VAL A 83 -8.57 13.99 1.31
CA VAL A 83 -9.56 13.37 0.42
C VAL A 83 -10.68 14.31 -0.04
N PRO A 84 -11.28 15.18 0.80
CA PRO A 84 -12.30 16.12 0.33
C PRO A 84 -11.78 17.08 -0.76
N ALA A 85 -10.56 17.60 -0.59
CA ALA A 85 -9.94 18.48 -1.56
C ALA A 85 -9.55 17.74 -2.84
N LEU A 86 -9.03 16.52 -2.71
CA LEU A 86 -8.75 15.63 -3.83
C LEU A 86 -10.02 15.35 -4.64
N VAL A 87 -11.08 14.84 -4.02
CA VAL A 87 -12.33 14.48 -4.70
C VAL A 87 -12.94 15.70 -5.39
N ALA A 88 -12.92 16.87 -4.74
CA ALA A 88 -13.37 18.12 -5.36
C ALA A 88 -12.58 18.46 -6.63
N HIS A 89 -11.25 18.31 -6.59
CA HIS A 89 -10.39 18.54 -7.75
C HIS A 89 -10.66 17.53 -8.88
N LEU A 90 -10.77 16.24 -8.56
CA LEU A 90 -11.01 15.17 -9.55
C LEU A 90 -12.37 15.32 -10.24
N ARG A 91 -13.41 15.76 -9.53
CA ARG A 91 -14.76 15.97 -10.09
C ARG A 91 -14.80 16.97 -11.23
N ILE A 92 -13.89 17.96 -11.25
CA ILE A 92 -13.81 18.96 -12.33
C ILE A 92 -13.53 18.28 -13.68
N GLN A 93 -12.87 17.13 -13.66
CA GLN A 93 -12.48 16.38 -14.86
C GLN A 93 -13.57 15.38 -15.33
N LEU A 94 -14.69 15.30 -14.60
CA LEU A 94 -15.70 14.23 -14.74
C LEU A 94 -17.12 14.79 -14.90
N PRO A 95 -17.50 15.28 -16.09
CA PRO A 95 -18.81 15.90 -16.30
C PRO A 95 -20.01 14.98 -15.96
N GLU A 96 -19.95 13.69 -16.28
CA GLU A 96 -21.05 12.74 -15.99
C GLU A 96 -20.72 11.81 -14.81
N GLY A 97 -19.43 11.52 -14.59
CA GLY A 97 -18.93 10.62 -13.55
C GLY A 97 -18.76 11.25 -12.16
N ALA A 98 -18.83 12.58 -12.04
CA ALA A 98 -18.55 13.29 -10.79
C ALA A 98 -19.41 12.83 -9.59
N ASP A 99 -20.69 12.56 -9.83
CA ASP A 99 -21.64 12.13 -8.79
C ASP A 99 -21.37 10.70 -8.30
N HIS A 100 -20.70 9.90 -9.12
CA HIS A 100 -20.32 8.52 -8.82
C HIS A 100 -18.91 8.41 -8.23
N LEU A 101 -18.06 9.45 -8.38
CA LEU A 101 -16.75 9.50 -7.73
C LEU A 101 -16.90 9.50 -6.20
N HIS A 102 -16.04 8.73 -5.51
CA HIS A 102 -16.05 8.58 -4.06
C HIS A 102 -17.35 7.98 -3.48
N PHE A 103 -18.21 7.39 -4.31
CA PHE A 103 -19.54 6.98 -3.87
C PHE A 103 -19.47 5.93 -2.75
N GLY A 104 -19.95 6.33 -1.57
CA GLY A 104 -19.98 5.50 -0.37
C GLY A 104 -18.63 5.23 0.29
N ALA A 105 -17.51 5.76 -0.19
CA ALA A 105 -16.25 5.70 0.54
C ALA A 105 -16.21 6.76 1.66
N THR A 106 -15.28 6.57 2.60
CA THR A 106 -14.89 7.62 3.56
C THR A 106 -13.44 8.03 3.29
N SER A 107 -13.02 9.20 3.75
CA SER A 107 -11.63 9.68 3.61
C SER A 107 -10.61 8.64 4.10
N GLN A 108 -10.91 7.98 5.23
CA GLN A 108 -10.02 6.97 5.77
C GLN A 108 -9.90 5.73 4.87
N ASP A 109 -10.99 5.30 4.21
CA ASP A 109 -10.93 4.15 3.30
C ASP A 109 -9.95 4.41 2.13
N ILE A 110 -9.94 5.64 1.62
CA ILE A 110 -9.06 6.06 0.53
C ILE A 110 -7.61 6.19 1.00
N VAL A 111 -7.36 6.87 2.12
CA VAL A 111 -6.01 7.08 2.67
C VAL A 111 -5.37 5.75 3.06
N ASP A 112 -6.07 4.91 3.84
CA ASP A 112 -5.52 3.65 4.33
C ASP A 112 -5.25 2.67 3.18
N THR A 113 -6.15 2.63 2.20
CA THR A 113 -5.94 1.77 1.02
C THR A 113 -4.78 2.28 0.16
N GLY A 114 -4.70 3.60 -0.08
CA GLY A 114 -3.58 4.20 -0.79
C GLY A 114 -2.24 3.94 -0.10
N LEU A 115 -2.19 4.02 1.23
CA LEU A 115 -1.01 3.63 2.01
C LEU A 115 -0.64 2.16 1.78
N MET A 116 -1.62 1.24 1.80
CA MET A 116 -1.32 -0.17 1.57
C MET A 116 -0.78 -0.46 0.17
N LEU A 117 -1.31 0.19 -0.87
CA LEU A 117 -0.79 0.05 -2.23
C LEU A 117 0.69 0.47 -2.29
N ARG A 118 1.05 1.57 -1.62
CA ARG A 118 2.45 2.05 -1.53
C ARG A 118 3.33 1.10 -0.73
N LEU A 119 2.85 0.61 0.43
CA LEU A 119 3.58 -0.38 1.23
C LEU A 119 3.77 -1.70 0.48
N GLN A 120 2.80 -2.14 -0.32
CA GLN A 120 2.95 -3.34 -1.15
C GLN A 120 4.09 -3.18 -2.16
N ARG A 121 4.22 -2.01 -2.80
CA ARG A 121 5.32 -1.68 -3.73
C ARG A 121 6.68 -1.67 -3.01
N VAL A 122 6.75 -1.08 -1.82
CA VAL A 122 7.95 -1.07 -0.98
C VAL A 122 8.35 -2.49 -0.56
N LEU A 123 7.38 -3.33 -0.17
CA LEU A 123 7.66 -4.71 0.19
C LEU A 123 8.17 -5.53 -1.00
N GLN A 124 7.67 -5.28 -2.21
CA GLN A 124 8.20 -5.91 -3.43
C GLN A 124 9.63 -5.46 -3.72
N LEU A 125 9.94 -4.17 -3.53
CA LEU A 125 11.29 -3.64 -3.66
C LEU A 125 12.26 -4.31 -2.68
N PHE A 126 11.87 -4.44 -1.41
CA PHE A 126 12.68 -5.12 -0.39
C PHE A 126 12.83 -6.61 -0.69
N ASP A 127 11.76 -7.27 -1.15
CA ASP A 127 11.83 -8.67 -1.52
C ASP A 127 12.84 -8.92 -2.66
N ALA A 128 12.83 -8.06 -3.69
CA ALA A 128 13.77 -8.12 -4.80
C ALA A 128 15.22 -7.89 -4.35
N ARG A 129 15.46 -6.98 -3.40
CA ARG A 129 16.79 -6.70 -2.85
C ARG A 129 17.32 -7.80 -1.94
N LEU A 130 16.45 -8.47 -1.19
CA LEU A 130 16.82 -9.56 -0.29
C LEU A 130 16.94 -10.93 -1.00
N ALA A 131 16.36 -11.08 -2.19
CA ALA A 131 16.40 -12.34 -2.93
C ALA A 131 17.83 -12.84 -3.24
N PRO A 132 18.78 -12.02 -3.71
CA PRO A 132 20.16 -12.46 -3.98
C PRO A 132 20.87 -12.96 -2.72
N ASP A 133 20.72 -12.26 -1.59
CA ASP A 133 21.43 -12.58 -0.34
C ASP A 133 20.92 -13.87 0.31
N ALA A 134 19.63 -14.16 0.17
CA ALA A 134 19.05 -15.44 0.59
C ALA A 134 19.66 -16.64 -0.17
N HIS A 135 20.11 -16.44 -1.42
CA HIS A 135 20.78 -17.47 -2.23
C HIS A 135 22.30 -17.46 -2.04
N ALA A 136 22.91 -16.33 -1.68
CA ALA A 136 24.34 -16.25 -1.41
C ALA A 136 24.77 -17.13 -0.21
N GLY A 137 23.89 -17.32 0.77
CA GLY A 137 24.14 -18.21 1.91
C GLY A 137 24.26 -19.70 1.58
N SER A 138 23.71 -20.14 0.45
CA SER A 138 23.81 -21.53 -0.03
C SER A 138 24.96 -21.75 -1.01
N ALA A 139 25.49 -20.68 -1.61
CA ALA A 139 26.68 -20.70 -2.45
C ALA A 139 27.93 -20.82 -1.57
N GLY A 140 28.20 -22.03 -1.09
CA GLY A 140 29.42 -22.39 -0.38
C GLY A 140 30.66 -22.15 -1.23
N GLY A 141 31.17 -20.92 -1.22
CA GLY A 141 32.47 -20.57 -1.80
C GLY A 141 33.60 -21.37 -1.16
N THR A 142 34.79 -21.31 -1.77
CA THR A 142 35.98 -22.06 -1.35
C THR A 142 36.32 -21.88 0.14
N ALA A 143 36.08 -20.68 0.69
CA ALA A 143 36.33 -20.35 2.09
C ALA A 143 35.27 -20.87 3.09
N SER A 144 34.18 -21.49 2.64
CA SER A 144 33.09 -21.94 3.53
C SER A 144 33.55 -22.94 4.61
N ARG A 145 34.59 -23.72 4.32
CA ARG A 145 35.18 -24.69 5.25
C ARG A 145 36.35 -24.14 6.06
N ASP A 146 36.75 -22.89 5.84
CA ASP A 146 37.91 -22.31 6.53
C ASP A 146 37.61 -22.20 8.03
N PRO A 147 38.50 -22.70 8.90
CA PRO A 147 38.32 -22.62 10.33
C PRO A 147 38.53 -21.19 10.82
N MET A 148 37.71 -20.76 11.77
CA MET A 148 37.84 -19.47 12.46
C MET A 148 37.51 -19.59 13.95
N ALA A 149 38.03 -18.66 14.76
CA ALA A 149 37.69 -18.59 16.17
C ALA A 149 36.21 -18.23 16.38
N GLY A 150 35.44 -19.15 16.96
CA GLY A 150 34.10 -18.83 17.47
C GLY A 150 34.20 -17.83 18.62
N ARG A 151 33.17 -16.99 18.78
CA ARG A 151 33.11 -16.02 19.88
C ARG A 151 31.76 -16.06 20.59
N THR A 152 31.79 -16.15 21.92
CA THR A 152 30.62 -16.05 22.79
C THR A 152 30.87 -14.96 23.83
N ARG A 153 29.92 -14.01 23.99
CA ARG A 153 30.08 -12.83 24.86
C ARG A 153 31.39 -12.05 24.62
N GLY A 154 31.83 -11.99 23.37
CA GLY A 154 33.09 -11.32 22.97
C GLY A 154 34.37 -12.11 23.22
N GLN A 155 34.32 -13.26 23.91
CA GLN A 155 35.49 -14.10 24.21
C GLN A 155 35.66 -15.21 23.17
N VAL A 156 36.91 -15.64 22.96
CA VAL A 156 37.21 -16.79 22.10
C VAL A 156 36.59 -18.05 22.72
N ALA A 157 35.88 -18.81 21.89
CA ALA A 157 35.23 -20.06 22.24
C ALA A 157 35.77 -21.20 21.35
N THR A 158 34.96 -22.23 21.11
CA THR A 158 35.32 -23.33 20.21
C THR A 158 35.45 -22.86 18.75
N PRO A 159 36.34 -23.48 17.95
CA PRO A 159 36.43 -23.21 16.52
C PRO A 159 35.10 -23.46 15.79
N VAL A 160 34.82 -22.61 14.80
CA VAL A 160 33.70 -22.74 13.85
C VAL A 160 34.23 -22.60 12.43
N THR A 161 33.39 -22.75 11.41
CA THR A 161 33.76 -22.43 10.02
C THR A 161 33.21 -21.07 9.61
N PHE A 162 33.89 -20.40 8.67
CA PHE A 162 33.38 -19.17 8.06
C PHE A 162 32.00 -19.39 7.40
N GLY A 163 31.79 -20.53 6.75
CA GLY A 163 30.49 -20.89 6.15
C GLY A 163 29.36 -20.99 7.18
N LEU A 164 29.61 -21.55 8.36
CA LEU A 164 28.61 -21.58 9.44
C LEU A 164 28.23 -20.16 9.89
N ARG A 165 29.20 -19.22 9.90
CA ARG A 165 28.93 -17.82 10.23
C ARG A 165 28.06 -17.15 9.17
N VAL A 166 28.33 -17.36 7.88
CA VAL A 166 27.55 -16.83 6.76
C VAL A 166 26.14 -17.42 6.73
N ALA A 167 25.99 -18.72 6.99
CA ALA A 167 24.69 -19.38 7.08
C ALA A 167 23.81 -18.75 8.18
N ASN A 168 24.39 -18.42 9.34
CA ASN A 168 23.66 -17.76 10.41
C ASN A 168 23.16 -16.35 10.05
N TRP A 169 23.83 -15.64 9.14
CA TRP A 169 23.37 -14.34 8.64
C TRP A 169 22.23 -14.46 7.63
N THR A 170 22.29 -15.48 6.76
CA THR A 170 21.42 -15.60 5.58
C THR A 170 20.17 -16.44 5.83
N LEU A 171 20.24 -17.43 6.72
CA LEU A 171 19.11 -18.32 7.03
C LEU A 171 17.85 -17.57 7.52
N PRO A 172 17.93 -16.51 8.35
CA PRO A 172 16.75 -15.73 8.70
C PRO A 172 16.10 -15.05 7.49
N LEU A 173 16.90 -14.56 6.54
CA LEU A 173 16.42 -13.92 5.32
C LEU A 173 15.70 -14.92 4.41
N ALA A 174 16.23 -16.14 4.30
CA ALA A 174 15.61 -17.23 3.54
C ALA A 174 14.27 -17.70 4.16
N ARG A 175 14.11 -17.57 5.48
CA ARG A 175 12.89 -17.96 6.20
C ARG A 175 11.86 -16.83 6.32
N ALA A 176 12.24 -15.59 5.99
CA ALA A 176 11.34 -14.46 6.09
C ALA A 176 10.12 -14.66 5.18
N PRO A 177 8.89 -14.41 5.66
CA PRO A 177 7.70 -14.51 4.82
C PRO A 177 7.80 -13.50 3.69
N ARG A 178 7.70 -13.98 2.44
CA ARG A 178 7.72 -13.13 1.26
C ARG A 178 6.33 -12.61 0.94
N PRO A 179 6.18 -11.37 0.45
CA PRO A 179 4.89 -10.89 -0.04
C PRO A 179 4.42 -11.84 -1.14
N ALA A 180 3.24 -12.45 -0.99
CA ALA A 180 2.71 -13.33 -2.02
C ALA A 180 2.50 -12.51 -3.31
N GLY A 181 3.30 -12.77 -4.34
CA GLY A 181 3.04 -12.27 -5.68
C GLY A 181 1.68 -12.76 -6.14
N ASN A 182 0.65 -11.91 -6.05
CA ASN A 182 -0.72 -12.14 -6.53
C ASN A 182 -1.35 -13.52 -6.25
N ALA A 183 -1.05 -14.17 -5.11
CA ALA A 183 -1.68 -15.44 -4.72
C ALA A 183 -2.60 -15.28 -3.50
N PRO A 184 -3.84 -15.82 -3.52
CA PRO A 184 -4.76 -15.74 -2.41
C PRO A 184 -4.45 -16.87 -1.41
N ARG A 185 -4.19 -16.54 -0.14
CA ARG A 185 -4.56 -17.39 1.02
C ARG A 185 -4.40 -16.62 2.34
N GLY A 186 -5.21 -17.07 3.31
CA GLY A 186 -5.61 -16.38 4.54
C GLY A 186 -4.50 -15.68 5.33
N ASN A 187 -4.87 -14.56 5.93
CA ASN A 187 -4.14 -13.76 6.93
C ASN A 187 -3.34 -12.55 6.45
N CYS A 188 -3.59 -12.05 5.24
CA CYS A 188 -3.39 -10.62 5.02
C CYS A 188 -4.44 -9.85 5.83
N PRO A 189 -4.05 -8.89 6.71
CA PRO A 189 -4.96 -7.89 7.21
C PRO A 189 -5.74 -7.33 6.03
N SER A 190 -7.04 -7.12 6.21
CA SER A 190 -8.03 -6.80 5.17
C SER A 190 -7.68 -5.64 4.22
N SER A 191 -6.59 -4.91 4.49
CA SER A 191 -6.08 -3.78 3.73
C SER A 191 -5.21 -4.20 2.50
N LEU A 192 -4.54 -5.35 2.50
CA LEU A 192 -3.94 -5.94 1.27
C LEU A 192 -4.99 -6.59 0.35
N ALA A 193 -6.25 -6.60 0.79
CA ALA A 193 -7.40 -7.07 0.04
C ALA A 193 -8.39 -5.92 -0.23
N ALA A 194 -7.95 -4.66 -0.23
CA ALA A 194 -8.84 -3.50 -0.27
C ALA A 194 -9.86 -3.49 -1.43
N PRO A 195 -9.54 -3.91 -2.67
CA PRO A 195 -10.57 -4.09 -3.70
C PRO A 195 -11.64 -5.10 -3.28
N ARG A 196 -11.24 -6.18 -2.58
CA ARG A 196 -12.16 -7.20 -2.02
C ARG A 196 -12.88 -6.75 -0.76
N ALA A 197 -12.32 -5.86 0.07
CA ALA A 197 -13.03 -5.30 1.23
C ALA A 197 -14.15 -4.36 0.76
N ILE A 198 -13.88 -3.57 -0.28
CA ILE A 198 -14.88 -2.83 -1.06
C ILE A 198 -15.89 -3.82 -1.68
N CYS A 199 -15.45 -4.86 -2.42
CA CYS A 199 -16.39 -5.86 -2.97
C CYS A 199 -17.23 -6.58 -1.90
N ARG A 200 -16.69 -6.87 -0.71
CA ARG A 200 -17.43 -7.56 0.38
C ARG A 200 -18.47 -6.66 1.04
N ARG A 201 -18.22 -5.36 1.11
CA ARG A 201 -19.17 -4.34 1.57
C ARG A 201 -20.39 -4.25 0.65
N TRP A 202 -20.16 -4.33 -0.66
CA TRP A 202 -21.21 -4.09 -1.67
C TRP A 202 -21.84 -5.38 -2.22
N GLY A 203 -21.12 -6.51 -2.29
CA GLY A 203 -21.68 -7.79 -2.74
C GLY A 203 -22.74 -8.41 -1.79
N ARG A 204 -22.93 -7.84 -0.59
CA ARG A 204 -24.05 -8.18 0.32
C ARG A 204 -25.26 -7.24 0.17
N MET A 205 -25.09 -6.10 -0.49
CA MET A 205 -26.18 -5.22 -0.89
C MET A 205 -26.50 -5.57 -2.34
N GLY A 206 -27.53 -6.38 -2.58
CA GLY A 206 -27.94 -6.72 -3.95
C GLY A 206 -28.10 -5.48 -4.85
N ALA A 207 -28.03 -5.67 -6.17
CA ALA A 207 -28.10 -4.61 -7.16
C ALA A 207 -29.27 -3.65 -6.88
N PRO A 208 -29.03 -2.34 -6.91
CA PRO A 208 -30.04 -1.40 -6.49
C PRO A 208 -31.12 -1.12 -7.52
N SER A 209 -32.35 -1.02 -7.03
CA SER A 209 -33.49 -0.52 -7.81
C SER A 209 -33.35 1.00 -8.00
N PRO A 210 -33.53 1.53 -9.23
CA PRO A 210 -33.44 2.97 -9.52
C PRO A 210 -34.49 3.85 -8.82
N ARG A 211 -35.40 3.26 -8.01
CA ARG A 211 -36.46 3.96 -7.29
C ARG A 211 -36.15 4.30 -5.82
N ARG A 212 -34.97 3.96 -5.29
CA ARG A 212 -34.62 4.20 -3.86
C ARG A 212 -33.68 5.38 -3.68
N SER A 213 -34.10 6.34 -2.84
CA SER A 213 -33.29 7.52 -2.51
C SER A 213 -32.03 7.13 -1.70
N PRO A 214 -30.90 7.86 -1.84
CA PRO A 214 -29.63 7.57 -1.15
C PRO A 214 -29.71 7.44 0.37
N LYS A 215 -30.73 8.02 1.01
CA LYS A 215 -30.98 7.94 2.46
C LYS A 215 -31.60 6.60 2.90
N SER A 216 -32.16 5.81 1.98
CA SER A 216 -32.87 4.55 2.28
C SER A 216 -31.98 3.30 2.29
N TRP A 217 -30.68 3.46 2.10
CA TRP A 217 -29.71 2.38 1.94
C TRP A 217 -29.11 1.93 3.26
N GLY A 218 -29.98 1.67 4.25
CA GLY A 218 -29.65 1.31 5.63
C GLY A 218 -28.25 0.71 5.76
N LEU A 219 -27.29 1.57 6.13
CA LEU A 219 -25.90 1.20 6.36
C LEU A 219 -25.90 0.27 7.58
N LEU A 220 -25.98 -1.04 7.35
CA LEU A 220 -25.81 -2.02 8.41
C LEU A 220 -24.45 -1.76 9.07
N PRO A 221 -24.39 -1.73 10.42
CA PRO A 221 -23.14 -1.50 11.13
C PRO A 221 -22.13 -2.56 10.72
N LEU A 222 -20.95 -2.09 10.34
CA LEU A 222 -19.78 -2.87 9.94
C LEU A 222 -19.51 -4.00 10.95
N ARG A 223 -18.97 -5.14 10.51
CA ARG A 223 -17.99 -5.83 11.39
C ARG A 223 -16.90 -4.81 11.68
N PRO A 224 -16.41 -4.65 12.93
CA PRO A 224 -15.50 -3.57 13.26
C PRO A 224 -14.37 -3.55 12.23
N GLY A 225 -14.29 -2.48 11.44
CA GLY A 225 -13.09 -2.24 10.67
C GLY A 225 -11.91 -2.25 11.63
N TRP A 226 -10.71 -2.54 11.15
CA TRP A 226 -9.51 -2.52 12.00
C TRP A 226 -9.26 -1.17 12.68
N ARG A 227 -10.02 -0.13 12.30
CA ARG A 227 -10.21 1.16 12.99
C ARG A 227 -10.21 1.05 14.53
N SER A 228 -10.65 -0.08 15.07
CA SER A 228 -10.62 -0.37 16.51
C SER A 228 -10.08 -1.75 16.86
N ALA A 229 -9.23 -2.39 16.05
CA ALA A 229 -8.73 -3.77 16.29
C ALA A 229 -7.85 -3.93 17.55
N GLY A 230 -7.82 -2.95 18.44
CA GLY A 230 -7.22 -3.02 19.77
C GLY A 230 -8.09 -2.42 20.89
N ARG A 231 -9.41 -2.32 20.69
CA ARG A 231 -10.38 -2.02 21.76
C ARG A 231 -11.25 -3.23 22.07
#